data_AF-A0A518B9M9-F1
#
_entry.id   AF-A0A518B9M9-F1
#
_cell.length_a   1.000
_cell.length_b   1.000
_cell.length_c   1.000
_cell.angle_alpha   90.00
_cell.angle_beta   90.00
_cell.angle_gamma   90.00
#
_symmetry.space_group_name_H-M   'P 1'
#
loop_
_entity.id
_entity.type
_entity.pdbx_description
1 polymer ?
#
loop_
_entity_poly.entity_id
_entity_poly.type
_entity_poly.pdbx_seq_one_letter_code
_entity_poly.pdbx_strand_id
1 'polypeptide(L)'
;MTISVQEYFTKKTPVRKKEPQYVAFINKNSCTSCNSCASMCPVDCIYEVPGFPSESYHQIDTARCIGCQMCYRVPSESTGPWTMEICPWNAIDLIYNPNFKSDRESLLAPYYVGESKGEGEELDLHKLEELGYQLYLNRRVHIRPESVLEENYAPFLKPTWSLREEDEPFAILVKSETDDFQEIYETTAEGSEFVDFLYHDYEHMFLD
;
A
#
# COMPACT_ATOMS: atom_id res chain seq x y z
N MET A 1 -13.41 -3.13 -18.32
CA MET A 1 -13.98 -3.54 -17.03
C MET A 1 -12.81 -3.73 -16.09
N THR A 2 -12.84 -3.14 -14.89
CA THR A 2 -11.84 -3.40 -13.85
C THR A 2 -11.96 -4.84 -13.39
N ILE A 3 -10.84 -5.44 -12.98
CA ILE A 3 -10.80 -6.73 -12.31
C ILE A 3 -11.27 -6.51 -10.86
N SER A 4 -12.31 -7.22 -10.41
CA SER A 4 -12.72 -7.17 -9.00
C SER A 4 -11.66 -7.78 -8.09
N VAL A 5 -11.64 -7.42 -6.80
CA VAL A 5 -10.72 -8.01 -5.82
C VAL A 5 -10.78 -9.55 -5.80
N GLN A 6 -11.99 -10.13 -5.94
CA GLN A 6 -12.16 -11.58 -6.01
C GLN A 6 -11.51 -12.16 -7.28
N GLU A 7 -11.80 -11.59 -8.46
CA GLU A 7 -11.20 -12.07 -9.72
C GLU A 7 -9.68 -11.89 -9.70
N TYR A 8 -9.19 -10.79 -9.14
CA TYR A 8 -7.78 -10.45 -9.05
C TYR A 8 -7.01 -11.54 -8.28
N PHE A 9 -7.53 -11.95 -7.12
CA PHE A 9 -6.86 -12.95 -6.28
C PHE A 9 -6.95 -14.38 -6.80
N THR A 10 -7.85 -14.70 -7.73
CA THR A 10 -7.85 -16.03 -8.37
C THR A 10 -6.61 -16.28 -9.23
N LYS A 11 -5.98 -15.22 -9.77
CA LYS A 11 -4.85 -15.32 -10.71
C LYS A 11 -3.52 -15.26 -9.97
N LYS A 12 -2.72 -16.33 -10.06
CA LYS A 12 -1.34 -16.29 -9.57
C LYS A 12 -0.50 -15.43 -10.53
N THR A 13 -0.07 -14.27 -10.07
CA THR A 13 0.69 -13.31 -10.88
C THR A 13 2.03 -13.00 -10.21
N PRO A 14 3.15 -12.92 -10.95
CA PRO A 14 4.46 -12.71 -10.34
C PRO A 14 4.58 -11.31 -9.73
N VAL A 15 5.27 -11.24 -8.58
CA VAL A 15 5.74 -9.99 -7.98
C VAL A 15 6.86 -9.38 -8.82
N ARG A 16 7.09 -8.07 -8.66
CA ARG A 16 8.16 -7.36 -9.37
C ARG A 16 9.54 -7.89 -8.96
N LYS A 17 10.49 -7.87 -9.90
CA LYS A 17 11.88 -8.31 -9.66
C LYS A 17 12.82 -7.18 -9.23
N LYS A 18 12.43 -5.93 -9.46
CA LYS A 18 13.23 -4.74 -9.18
C LYS A 18 12.36 -3.70 -8.51
N GLU A 19 12.93 -3.03 -7.53
CA GLU A 19 12.28 -1.93 -6.84
C GLU A 19 12.23 -0.70 -7.76
N PRO A 20 11.02 -0.17 -8.06
CA PRO A 20 10.89 1.03 -8.86
C PRO A 20 11.28 2.26 -8.02
N GLN A 21 11.68 3.35 -8.67
CA GLN A 21 11.95 4.62 -7.96
C GLN A 21 10.71 5.18 -7.26
N TYR A 22 9.54 4.86 -7.78
CA TYR A 22 8.26 5.39 -7.31
C TYR A 22 7.24 4.27 -7.20
N VAL A 23 6.35 4.39 -6.23
CA VAL A 23 5.23 3.45 -6.05
C VAL A 23 3.94 4.27 -5.90
N ALA A 24 2.88 3.77 -6.53
CA ALA A 24 1.58 4.42 -6.56
C ALA A 24 0.65 3.78 -5.52
N PHE A 25 -0.12 4.62 -4.85
CA PHE A 25 -1.18 4.26 -3.92
C PHE A 25 -2.47 4.96 -4.31
N ILE A 26 -3.60 4.41 -3.86
CA ILE A 26 -4.91 5.03 -4.07
C ILE A 26 -5.52 5.33 -2.71
N ASN A 27 -5.93 6.58 -2.52
CA ASN A 27 -6.69 7.03 -1.37
C ASN A 27 -8.17 6.64 -1.56
N LYS A 28 -8.67 5.72 -0.73
CA LYS A 28 -10.06 5.24 -0.80
C LYS A 28 -11.10 6.35 -0.66
N ASN A 29 -10.78 7.43 0.06
CA ASN A 29 -11.75 8.51 0.34
C ASN A 29 -11.92 9.46 -0.86
N SER A 30 -10.95 9.47 -1.78
CA SER A 30 -10.99 10.30 -3.00
C SER A 30 -11.33 9.49 -4.25
N CYS A 31 -11.21 8.16 -4.21
CA CYS A 31 -11.45 7.29 -5.36
C CYS A 31 -12.94 6.96 -5.53
N THR A 32 -13.48 7.13 -6.74
CA THR A 32 -14.90 6.85 -7.08
C THR A 32 -15.07 5.61 -7.98
N SER A 33 -14.07 4.75 -8.03
CA SER A 33 -14.04 3.60 -8.95
C SER A 33 -14.27 3.89 -10.46
N CYS A 34 -13.75 5.00 -11.00
CA CYS A 34 -13.96 5.35 -12.42
C CYS A 34 -13.20 4.49 -13.46
N ASN A 35 -12.32 3.58 -13.03
CA ASN A 35 -11.52 2.65 -13.85
C ASN A 35 -10.47 3.28 -14.80
N SER A 36 -10.32 4.61 -14.84
CA SER A 36 -9.33 5.28 -15.69
C SER A 36 -7.89 4.80 -15.43
N CYS A 37 -7.48 4.75 -14.16
CA CYS A 37 -6.13 4.32 -13.78
C CYS A 37 -5.86 2.84 -14.08
N ALA A 38 -6.83 1.96 -13.79
CA ALA A 38 -6.68 0.53 -14.00
C ALA A 38 -6.55 0.19 -15.49
N SER A 39 -7.29 0.87 -16.37
CA SER A 39 -7.19 0.65 -17.83
C SER A 39 -5.82 1.00 -18.45
N MET A 40 -5.03 1.83 -17.78
CA MET A 40 -3.73 2.30 -18.26
C MET A 40 -2.56 1.54 -17.61
N CYS A 41 -2.81 0.66 -16.63
CA CYS A 41 -1.76 -0.03 -15.90
C CYS A 41 -1.18 -1.17 -16.75
N PRO A 42 0.09 -1.10 -17.20
CA PRO A 42 0.68 -2.07 -18.12
C PRO A 42 0.93 -3.45 -17.50
N VAL A 43 0.77 -3.57 -16.18
CA VAL A 43 1.00 -4.81 -15.42
C VAL A 43 -0.27 -5.27 -14.70
N ASP A 44 -1.42 -4.66 -14.95
CA ASP A 44 -2.72 -5.01 -14.35
C ASP A 44 -2.64 -5.23 -12.83
N CYS A 45 -2.00 -4.30 -12.11
CA CYS A 45 -1.84 -4.40 -10.65
C CYS A 45 -2.87 -3.59 -9.86
N ILE A 46 -3.91 -3.08 -10.52
CA ILE A 46 -4.97 -2.26 -9.92
C ILE A 46 -6.27 -3.04 -9.98
N TYR A 47 -6.97 -3.18 -8.85
CA TYR A 47 -8.21 -3.95 -8.74
C TYR A 47 -9.26 -3.16 -7.96
N GLU A 48 -10.53 -3.46 -8.21
CA GLU A 48 -11.66 -2.82 -7.54
C GLU A 48 -11.99 -3.52 -6.22
N VAL A 49 -12.10 -2.75 -5.15
CA VAL A 49 -12.50 -3.17 -3.81
C VAL A 49 -13.89 -2.62 -3.51
N PRO A 50 -14.85 -3.45 -3.07
CA PRO A 50 -16.15 -2.98 -2.62
C PRO A 50 -16.00 -2.04 -1.42
N GLY A 51 -16.57 -0.84 -1.51
CA GLY A 51 -16.77 0.04 -0.37
C GLY A 51 -18.06 -0.36 0.34
N PHE A 52 -18.03 -0.51 1.66
CA PHE A 52 -19.25 -0.54 2.46
C PHE A 52 -19.04 0.36 3.68
N PRO A 53 -19.92 1.35 3.94
CA PRO A 53 -21.15 1.72 3.22
C PRO A 53 -20.95 2.68 2.03
N SER A 54 -19.71 2.96 1.61
CA SER A 54 -19.37 3.92 0.55
C SER A 54 -19.42 3.34 -0.88
N GLU A 55 -19.13 4.17 -1.89
CA GLU A 55 -18.82 3.68 -3.24
C GLU A 55 -17.55 2.81 -3.23
N SER A 56 -17.44 1.90 -4.21
CA SER A 56 -16.21 1.11 -4.42
C SER A 56 -15.03 2.02 -4.70
N TYR A 57 -13.83 1.51 -4.45
CA TYR A 57 -12.58 2.20 -4.74
C TYR A 57 -11.60 1.22 -5.39
N HIS A 58 -10.54 1.75 -5.98
CA HIS A 58 -9.46 0.92 -6.51
C HIS A 58 -8.34 0.79 -5.48
N GLN A 59 -7.68 -0.36 -5.46
CA GLN A 59 -6.47 -0.59 -4.69
C GLN A 59 -5.34 -1.03 -5.63
N ILE A 60 -4.10 -0.67 -5.29
CA ILE A 60 -2.90 -1.06 -6.02
C ILE A 60 -2.18 -2.16 -5.24
N ASP A 61 -1.86 -3.26 -5.90
CA ASP A 61 -0.89 -4.23 -5.40
C ASP A 61 0.51 -3.64 -5.53
N THR A 62 1.05 -3.17 -4.41
CA THR A 62 2.37 -2.57 -4.35
C THR A 62 3.46 -3.57 -4.71
N ALA A 63 3.33 -4.86 -4.41
CA ALA A 63 4.33 -5.87 -4.79
C ALA A 63 4.46 -6.07 -6.30
N ARG A 64 3.45 -5.63 -7.07
CA ARG A 64 3.44 -5.69 -8.55
C ARG A 64 3.61 -4.34 -9.23
N CYS A 65 3.38 -3.24 -8.52
CA CYS A 65 3.55 -1.90 -9.06
C CYS A 65 5.00 -1.67 -9.51
N ILE A 66 5.17 -1.24 -10.78
CA ILE A 66 6.48 -0.98 -11.40
C ILE A 66 6.82 0.51 -11.49
N GLY A 67 6.02 1.38 -10.87
CA GLY A 67 6.29 2.83 -10.86
C GLY A 67 6.26 3.50 -12.23
N CYS A 68 5.51 2.96 -13.19
CA CYS A 68 5.45 3.47 -14.57
C CYS A 68 4.76 4.83 -14.73
N GLN A 69 4.06 5.31 -13.69
CA GLN A 69 3.36 6.60 -13.62
C GLN A 69 2.18 6.78 -14.59
N MET A 70 1.90 5.80 -15.47
CA MET A 70 0.80 5.87 -16.44
C MET A 70 -0.59 5.94 -15.79
N CYS A 71 -0.74 5.47 -14.54
CA CYS A 71 -1.98 5.59 -13.78
C CYS A 71 -2.25 7.02 -13.29
N TYR A 72 -1.20 7.85 -13.22
CA TYR A 72 -1.26 9.22 -12.72
C TYR A 72 -1.26 10.23 -13.87
N ARG A 73 -0.31 10.10 -14.81
CA ARG A 73 -0.14 11.03 -15.93
C ARG A 73 0.05 10.30 -17.25
N VAL A 74 -0.48 10.87 -18.32
CA VAL A 74 -0.11 10.48 -19.69
C VAL A 74 1.23 11.13 -20.04
N PRO A 75 2.26 10.37 -20.43
CA PRO A 75 3.45 10.97 -21.03
C PRO A 75 3.02 11.73 -22.28
N SER A 76 3.07 13.07 -22.25
CA SER A 76 2.70 13.85 -23.42
C SER A 76 3.87 13.85 -24.42
N GLU A 77 3.59 13.63 -25.69
CA GLU A 77 4.51 14.03 -26.78
C GLU A 77 4.53 15.56 -26.97
N SER A 78 3.79 16.30 -26.14
CA SER A 78 3.52 17.73 -26.27
C SER A 78 4.45 18.52 -25.36
N THR A 79 5.18 19.48 -25.93
CA THR A 79 5.97 20.48 -25.19
C THR A 79 5.12 21.50 -24.41
N GLY A 80 3.80 21.31 -24.33
CA GLY A 80 2.87 22.16 -23.61
C GLY A 80 2.79 21.83 -22.10
N PRO A 81 2.42 22.81 -21.26
CA PRO A 81 2.40 22.69 -19.79
C PRO A 81 1.27 21.79 -19.25
N TRP A 82 0.31 21.40 -20.09
CA TRP A 82 -0.86 20.62 -19.66
C TRP A 82 -0.56 19.12 -19.73
N THR A 83 -0.03 18.58 -18.63
CA THR A 83 -0.01 17.13 -18.40
C THR A 83 -1.45 16.70 -18.13
N MET A 84 -2.00 15.77 -18.92
CA MET A 84 -3.33 15.22 -18.66
C MET A 84 -3.21 14.19 -17.53
N GLU A 85 -3.78 14.51 -16.38
CA GLU A 85 -3.94 13.56 -15.28
C GLU A 85 -4.96 12.49 -15.67
N ILE A 86 -4.65 11.24 -15.35
CA ILE A 86 -5.52 10.09 -15.61
C ILE A 86 -6.59 9.96 -14.54
N CYS A 87 -6.29 10.36 -13.29
CA CYS A 87 -7.26 10.34 -12.21
C CYS A 87 -7.97 11.69 -12.11
N PRO A 88 -9.27 11.79 -12.46
CA PRO A 88 -9.99 13.07 -12.39
C PRO A 88 -10.25 13.54 -10.96
N TRP A 89 -10.00 12.68 -9.96
CA TRP A 89 -10.30 12.94 -8.54
C TRP A 89 -9.06 13.20 -7.70
N ASN A 90 -7.88 13.25 -8.34
CA ASN A 90 -6.60 13.36 -7.65
C ASN A 90 -6.45 12.36 -6.48
N ALA A 91 -6.86 11.11 -6.72
CA ALA A 91 -6.91 10.06 -5.70
C ALA A 91 -5.65 9.18 -5.65
N ILE A 92 -4.60 9.53 -6.41
CA ILE A 92 -3.41 8.70 -6.58
C ILE A 92 -2.21 9.42 -5.97
N ASP A 93 -1.66 8.80 -4.94
CA ASP A 93 -0.39 9.22 -4.34
C ASP A 93 0.76 8.49 -5.02
N LEU A 94 1.65 9.24 -5.65
CA LEU A 94 2.91 8.71 -6.17
C LEU A 94 4.03 9.17 -5.26
N ILE A 95 4.53 8.25 -4.44
CA ILE A 95 5.60 8.54 -3.47
C ILE A 95 6.94 7.98 -3.96
N TYR A 96 8.04 8.51 -3.44
CA TYR A 96 9.35 7.89 -3.59
C TYR A 96 9.35 6.53 -2.90
N ASN A 97 9.80 5.49 -3.60
CA ASN A 97 9.83 4.15 -3.04
C ASN A 97 10.94 4.05 -1.97
N PRO A 98 10.60 3.77 -0.70
CA PRO A 98 11.59 3.60 0.37
C PRO A 98 12.63 2.51 0.05
N ASN A 99 12.27 1.51 -0.75
CA ASN A 99 13.14 0.41 -1.16
C ASN A 99 14.06 0.76 -2.35
N PHE A 100 13.89 1.92 -2.98
CA PHE A 100 14.73 2.32 -4.10
C PHE A 100 16.01 2.99 -3.62
N LYS A 101 17.13 2.27 -3.72
CA LYS A 101 18.46 2.73 -3.27
C LYS A 101 18.41 3.24 -1.83
N SER A 102 17.89 2.42 -0.91
CA SER A 102 17.77 2.74 0.52
C SER A 102 19.14 2.98 1.16
N ASP A 103 19.59 4.23 1.16
CA ASP A 103 20.74 4.70 1.95
C ASP A 103 20.29 5.30 3.29
N ARG A 104 19.00 5.65 3.42
CA ARG A 104 18.38 6.08 4.66
C ARG A 104 17.92 4.91 5.54
N GLU A 105 17.92 5.14 6.84
CA GLU A 105 17.25 4.27 7.80
C GLU A 105 15.73 4.26 7.55
N SER A 106 15.07 3.15 7.89
CA SER A 106 13.62 3.06 7.78
C SER A 106 12.95 3.92 8.85
N LEU A 107 11.83 4.56 8.50
CA LEU A 107 10.99 5.30 9.46
C LEU A 107 10.37 4.40 10.52
N LEU A 108 10.28 3.10 10.24
CA LEU A 108 9.72 2.10 11.16
C LEU A 108 10.76 1.60 12.16
N ALA A 109 12.06 1.77 11.90
CA ALA A 109 13.13 1.22 12.73
C ALA A 109 13.09 1.66 14.20
N PRO A 110 12.84 2.95 14.54
CA PRO A 110 12.78 3.38 15.94
C PRO A 110 11.62 2.79 16.75
N TYR A 111 10.60 2.26 16.07
CA TYR A 111 9.35 1.83 16.69
C TYR A 111 9.17 0.31 16.70
N TYR A 112 10.09 -0.42 16.08
CA TYR A 112 10.08 -1.87 16.06
C TYR A 112 10.77 -2.42 17.30
N VAL A 113 10.01 -3.12 18.16
CA VAL A 113 10.49 -3.69 19.44
C VAL A 113 10.49 -5.22 19.44
N GLY A 114 10.27 -5.85 18.28
CA GLY A 114 10.26 -7.31 18.13
C GLY A 114 11.63 -7.96 18.32
N GLU A 115 11.66 -9.27 18.55
CA GLU A 115 12.91 -10.01 18.64
C GLU A 115 13.62 -10.01 17.27
N SER A 116 14.78 -9.35 17.18
CA SER A 116 15.78 -9.67 16.16
C SER A 116 16.50 -10.96 16.55
N LYS A 117 15.82 -12.12 16.53
CA LYS A 117 16.49 -13.38 16.90
C LYS A 117 16.25 -14.56 15.98
N GLY A 118 17.33 -14.93 15.32
CA GLY A 118 17.69 -16.31 15.00
C GLY A 118 17.57 -16.63 13.51
N GLU A 119 18.71 -16.80 12.85
CA GLU A 119 18.90 -17.49 11.55
C GLU A 119 17.63 -17.66 10.70
N GLY A 120 17.16 -16.55 10.14
CA GLY A 120 15.94 -16.45 9.33
C GLY A 120 15.79 -14.99 8.92
N GLU A 121 15.31 -14.74 7.69
CA GLU A 121 15.34 -13.45 6.98
C GLU A 121 15.19 -12.21 7.87
N GLU A 122 16.17 -11.30 7.76
CA GLU A 122 16.12 -9.96 8.34
C GLU A 122 14.84 -9.26 7.88
N LEU A 123 14.07 -8.73 8.83
CA LEU A 123 12.82 -8.04 8.53
C LEU A 123 13.12 -6.80 7.67
N ASP A 124 12.61 -6.78 6.45
CA ASP A 124 12.74 -5.63 5.56
C ASP A 124 11.76 -4.52 5.97
N LEU A 125 12.23 -3.62 6.83
CA LEU A 125 11.45 -2.48 7.32
C LEU A 125 11.11 -1.47 6.21
N HIS A 126 11.97 -1.31 5.19
CA HIS A 126 11.65 -0.45 4.05
C HIS A 126 10.51 -1.04 3.23
N LYS A 127 10.41 -2.37 3.14
CA LYS A 127 9.27 -3.02 2.50
C LYS A 127 7.97 -2.79 3.28
N LEU A 128 8.05 -2.85 4.61
CA LEU A 128 6.92 -2.53 5.48
C LEU A 128 6.46 -1.08 5.37
N GLU A 129 7.34 -0.12 5.05
CA GLU A 129 6.94 1.27 4.86
C GLU A 129 5.92 1.45 3.72
N GLU A 130 6.07 0.71 2.60
CA GLU A 130 5.07 0.73 1.52
C GLU A 130 3.69 0.29 2.04
N LEU A 131 3.68 -0.78 2.83
CA LEU A 131 2.45 -1.36 3.36
C LEU A 131 1.85 -0.44 4.44
N GLY A 132 2.68 0.17 5.27
CA GLY A 132 2.28 1.13 6.30
C GLY A 132 1.61 2.37 5.69
N TYR A 133 2.15 2.89 4.59
CA TYR A 133 1.54 4.00 3.86
C TYR A 133 0.16 3.63 3.27
N GLN A 134 0.01 2.40 2.77
CA GLN A 134 -1.29 1.90 2.33
C GLN A 134 -2.31 1.84 3.47
N LEU A 135 -1.86 1.48 4.69
CA LEU A 135 -2.70 1.47 5.89
C LEU A 135 -3.06 2.87 6.34
N TYR A 136 -2.14 3.84 6.23
CA TYR A 136 -2.41 5.24 6.50
C TYR A 136 -3.59 5.76 5.66
N LEU A 137 -3.58 5.51 4.34
CA LEU A 137 -4.65 5.96 3.44
C LEU A 137 -5.97 5.22 3.67
N ASN A 138 -5.91 3.91 3.85
CA ASN A 138 -7.10 3.06 3.67
C ASN A 138 -7.62 2.39 4.93
N ARG A 139 -6.84 2.35 6.02
CA ARG A 139 -7.18 1.72 7.33
C ARG A 139 -7.55 0.24 7.27
N ARG A 140 -7.53 -0.34 6.08
CA ARG A 140 -8.00 -1.68 5.78
C ARG A 140 -7.20 -2.22 4.61
N VAL A 141 -6.88 -3.50 4.65
CA VAL A 141 -6.24 -4.22 3.55
C VAL A 141 -6.96 -5.54 3.31
N HIS A 142 -7.08 -5.89 2.02
CA HIS A 142 -7.60 -7.15 1.54
C HIS A 142 -6.44 -8.03 1.10
N ILE A 143 -6.30 -9.20 1.70
CA ILE A 143 -5.21 -10.13 1.48
C ILE A 143 -5.78 -11.46 1.03
N ARG A 144 -5.15 -12.10 0.04
CA ARG A 144 -5.45 -13.49 -0.28
C ARG A 144 -4.76 -14.41 0.74
N PRO A 145 -5.47 -15.34 1.39
CA PRO A 145 -4.84 -16.36 2.23
C PRO A 145 -3.77 -17.14 1.46
N GLU A 146 -2.70 -17.55 2.15
CA GLU A 146 -1.58 -18.33 1.61
C GLU A 146 -0.84 -17.62 0.46
N SER A 147 -0.92 -16.29 0.41
CA SER A 147 -0.15 -15.47 -0.54
C SER A 147 1.05 -14.82 0.14
N VAL A 148 2.03 -14.40 -0.65
CA VAL A 148 3.19 -13.61 -0.16
C VAL A 148 2.73 -12.34 0.55
N LEU A 149 1.53 -11.82 0.26
CA LEU A 149 0.97 -10.67 0.97
C LEU A 149 0.69 -11.01 2.45
N GLU A 150 0.27 -12.22 2.77
CA GLU A 150 0.08 -12.64 4.16
C GLU A 150 1.40 -12.58 4.93
N GLU A 151 2.48 -13.08 4.32
CA GLU A 151 3.85 -13.03 4.89
C GLU A 151 4.32 -11.59 5.07
N ASN A 152 4.06 -10.72 4.08
CA ASN A 152 4.43 -9.30 4.11
C ASN A 152 3.73 -8.52 5.24
N TYR A 153 2.47 -8.83 5.54
CA TYR A 153 1.69 -8.15 6.58
C TYR A 153 1.81 -8.82 7.96
N ALA A 154 2.39 -10.02 8.05
CA ALA A 154 2.58 -10.75 9.31
C ALA A 154 3.27 -9.93 10.41
N PRO A 155 4.27 -9.06 10.14
CA PRO A 155 4.86 -8.19 11.15
C PRO A 155 3.86 -7.22 11.79
N PHE A 156 2.87 -6.72 11.04
CA PHE A 156 1.85 -5.80 11.55
C PHE A 156 0.78 -6.48 12.41
N LEU A 157 0.66 -7.81 12.34
CA LEU A 157 -0.28 -8.59 13.15
C LEU A 157 0.27 -8.96 14.54
N LYS A 158 1.58 -8.77 14.76
CA LYS A 158 2.23 -9.12 16.02
C LYS A 158 2.35 -7.89 16.92
N PRO A 159 2.22 -8.03 18.25
CA PRO A 159 2.47 -6.96 19.20
C PRO A 159 3.97 -6.68 19.33
N THR A 160 4.56 -6.09 18.29
CA THR A 160 6.00 -5.83 18.15
C THR A 160 6.30 -4.36 17.81
N TRP A 161 5.32 -3.48 18.01
CA TRP A 161 5.40 -2.06 17.70
C TRP A 161 5.16 -1.24 18.95
N SER A 162 5.93 -0.18 19.15
CA SER A 162 5.75 0.73 20.26
C SER A 162 6.16 2.15 19.89
N LEU A 163 5.42 3.16 20.37
CA LEU A 163 5.76 4.58 20.19
C LEU A 163 6.84 5.05 21.16
N ARG A 164 6.96 4.40 22.33
CA ARG A 164 7.93 4.71 23.39
C ARG A 164 8.42 3.42 24.04
N GLU A 165 9.65 3.44 24.56
CA GLU A 165 10.24 2.26 25.19
C GLU A 165 9.45 1.73 26.40
N GLU A 166 8.68 2.60 27.08
CA GLU A 166 7.90 2.25 28.27
C GLU A 166 6.47 1.78 27.97
N ASP A 167 5.98 1.99 26.75
CA ASP A 167 4.61 1.64 26.36
C ASP A 167 4.50 0.13 26.11
N GLU A 168 3.32 -0.45 26.34
CA GLU A 168 3.04 -1.85 25.99
C GLU A 168 3.05 -2.03 24.46
N PRO A 169 3.77 -3.03 23.91
CA PRO A 169 3.79 -3.25 22.47
C PRO A 169 2.41 -3.62 21.91
N PHE A 170 2.07 -3.08 20.75
CA PHE A 170 0.78 -3.29 20.09
C PHE A 170 0.94 -3.87 18.68
N ALA A 171 -0.12 -4.51 18.20
CA ALA A 171 -0.25 -4.91 16.80
C ALA A 171 -0.89 -3.77 16.01
N ILE A 172 -0.39 -3.49 14.82
CA ILE A 172 -0.92 -2.44 13.95
C ILE A 172 -2.24 -2.89 13.30
N LEU A 173 -2.35 -4.18 12.97
CA LEU A 173 -3.50 -4.77 12.31
C LEU A 173 -4.18 -5.82 13.18
N VAL A 174 -5.50 -5.93 13.00
CA VAL A 174 -6.33 -7.02 13.51
C VAL A 174 -7.16 -7.62 12.38
N LYS A 175 -7.36 -8.93 12.42
CA LYS A 175 -8.23 -9.63 11.47
C LYS A 175 -9.69 -9.28 11.77
N SER A 176 -10.39 -8.71 10.80
CA SER A 176 -11.76 -8.20 10.95
C SER A 176 -12.78 -9.16 10.34
N GLU A 177 -12.62 -9.47 9.05
CA GLU A 177 -13.55 -10.31 8.29
C GLU A 177 -12.78 -11.36 7.47
N THR A 178 -13.47 -12.41 7.05
CA THR A 178 -12.94 -13.43 6.14
C THR A 178 -14.05 -13.93 5.24
N ASP A 179 -13.77 -14.00 3.95
CA ASP A 179 -14.60 -14.72 2.99
C ASP A 179 -13.77 -15.84 2.32
N ASP A 180 -14.40 -16.62 1.44
CA ASP A 180 -13.76 -17.77 0.77
C ASP A 180 -12.55 -17.39 -0.11
N PHE A 181 -12.34 -16.11 -0.40
CA PHE A 181 -11.35 -15.60 -1.36
C PHE A 181 -10.31 -14.66 -0.73
N GLN A 182 -10.63 -14.03 0.40
CA GLN A 182 -9.81 -13.00 1.03
C GLN A 182 -9.98 -12.93 2.55
N GLU A 183 -8.92 -12.51 3.21
CA GLU A 183 -8.89 -12.05 4.58
C GLU A 183 -8.82 -10.53 4.60
N ILE A 184 -9.64 -9.93 5.46
CA ILE A 184 -9.72 -8.48 5.62
C ILE A 184 -9.13 -8.13 6.97
N TYR A 185 -8.12 -7.26 6.94
CA TYR A 185 -7.47 -6.73 8.12
C TYR A 185 -7.73 -5.24 8.23
N GLU A 186 -7.91 -4.77 9.46
CA GLU A 186 -8.14 -3.37 9.78
C GLU A 186 -7.13 -2.89 10.80
N THR A 187 -6.85 -1.59 10.78
CA THR A 187 -5.98 -0.99 11.79
C THR A 187 -6.63 -1.05 13.16
N THR A 188 -5.84 -1.41 14.18
CA THR A 188 -6.23 -1.23 15.59
C THR A 188 -6.32 0.27 15.91
N ALA A 189 -6.80 0.62 17.11
CA ALA A 189 -6.81 2.03 17.52
C ALA A 189 -5.39 2.59 17.57
N GLU A 190 -4.49 1.87 18.25
CA GLU A 190 -3.06 2.17 18.37
C GLU A 190 -2.37 2.15 17.00
N GLY A 191 -2.68 1.16 16.16
CA GLY A 191 -2.16 1.06 14.80
C GLY A 191 -2.58 2.24 13.92
N SER A 192 -3.81 2.74 14.09
CA SER A 192 -4.31 3.91 13.36
C SER A 192 -3.56 5.18 13.77
N GLU A 193 -3.38 5.40 15.08
CA GLU A 193 -2.60 6.51 15.62
C GLU A 193 -1.14 6.44 15.18
N PHE A 194 -0.57 5.24 15.16
CA PHE A 194 0.81 4.99 14.74
C PHE A 194 1.06 5.37 13.28
N VAL A 195 0.23 4.88 12.35
CA VAL A 195 0.40 5.22 10.92
C VAL A 195 0.08 6.69 10.65
N ASP A 196 -0.83 7.31 11.41
CA ASP A 196 -1.07 8.75 11.31
C ASP A 196 0.15 9.55 11.75
N PHE A 197 0.75 9.19 12.88
CA PHE A 197 1.96 9.83 13.36
C PHE A 197 3.13 9.70 12.37
N LEU A 198 3.30 8.54 11.74
CA LEU A 198 4.42 8.28 10.82
C LEU A 198 4.28 8.93 9.45
N TYR A 199 3.08 8.92 8.88
CA TYR A 199 2.87 9.25 7.47
C TYR A 199 2.16 10.59 7.24
N HIS A 200 1.81 11.34 8.29
CA HIS A 200 1.15 12.66 8.18
C HIS A 200 1.87 13.63 7.24
N ASP A 201 3.20 13.68 7.33
CA ASP A 201 4.05 14.60 6.56
C ASP A 201 4.85 13.88 5.45
N TYR A 202 4.42 12.68 5.04
CA TYR A 202 5.16 11.91 4.03
C TYR A 202 5.15 12.66 2.68
N GLU A 203 6.32 12.89 2.09
CA GLU A 203 6.43 13.72 0.89
C GLU A 203 5.71 13.10 -0.32
N HIS A 204 4.69 13.82 -0.82
CA HIS A 204 4.02 13.52 -2.08
C HIS A 204 4.76 14.25 -3.21
N MET A 205 5.01 13.57 -4.32
CA MET A 205 5.84 14.13 -5.38
C MET A 205 5.10 15.06 -6.35
N PHE A 206 3.76 14.97 -6.42
CA PHE A 206 2.96 15.62 -7.45
C PHE A 206 1.58 16.12 -6.98
N LEU A 207 1.37 16.27 -5.67
CA LEU A 207 0.20 16.99 -5.15
C LEU A 207 0.58 18.45 -4.93
N ASP A 208 0.67 19.21 -6.02
CA ASP A 208 0.74 20.68 -5.97
C ASP A 208 -0.66 21.30 -5.85
#